data_AF-A0A9E2G7R3-F1
#
_entry.id   AF-A0A9E2G7R3-F1
#
_cell.length_a   1.000
_cell.length_b   1.000
_cell.length_c   1.000
_cell.angle_alpha   90.00
_cell.angle_beta   90.00
_cell.angle_gamma   90.00
#
_symmetry.space_group_name_H-M   'P 1'
#
loop_
_entity.id
_entity.type
_entity.pdbx_description
1 polymer ?
#
loop_
_entity_poly.entity_id
_entity_poly.type
_entity_poly.pdbx_seq_one_letter_code
_entity_poly.pdbx_strand_id
1 'polypeptide(L)'
;MNKQQAFDLFAQKRREFLEFARWEAIRIWKQKGNITVDDVRAEVSTPSDINPVCWGALFNSGDWECVGYVKTTRQVAHGRPVGCWKYIGNKPIYNLSPSGQIGFT
;
A
#
# COMPACT_ATOMS: atom_id res chain seq x y z
N MET A 1 14.65 10.01 24.32
CA MET A 1 14.07 10.22 22.99
C MET A 1 13.38 11.58 22.98
N ASN A 2 13.80 12.49 22.12
CA ASN A 2 13.12 13.79 21.98
C ASN A 2 11.94 13.67 20.99
N LYS A 3 11.10 14.71 20.94
CA LYS A 3 9.89 14.75 20.10
C LYS A 3 10.21 14.53 18.61
N GLN A 4 11.30 15.13 18.11
CA GLN A 4 11.69 15.01 16.70
C GLN A 4 12.09 13.58 16.33
N GLN A 5 12.94 12.96 17.15
CA GLN A 5 13.38 11.57 16.98
C GLN A 5 12.19 10.59 16.96
N ALA A 6 11.16 10.85 17.78
CA ALA A 6 9.95 10.04 17.78
C ALA A 6 9.17 10.18 16.45
N PHE A 7 9.02 11.40 15.93
CA PHE A 7 8.36 11.63 14.63
C PHE A 7 9.12 10.98 13.47
N ASP A 8 10.44 11.09 13.48
CA ASP A 8 11.28 10.50 12.42
C ASP A 8 11.15 8.97 12.42
N LEU A 9 11.13 8.35 13.60
CA LEU A 9 10.90 6.90 13.74
C LEU A 9 9.52 6.48 13.23
N PHE A 10 8.46 7.22 13.56
CA PHE A 10 7.12 6.95 13.02
C PHE A 10 7.04 7.11 11.51
N ALA A 11 7.70 8.13 10.96
CA ALA A 11 7.77 8.37 9.53
C ALA A 11 8.50 7.23 8.80
N GLN A 12 9.60 6.74 9.36
CA GLN A 12 10.36 5.61 8.83
C GLN A 12 9.51 4.33 8.82
N LYS A 13 8.94 3.93 9.95
CA LYS A 13 8.11 2.72 10.04
C LYS A 13 6.91 2.78 9.09
N ARG A 14 6.28 3.95 8.97
CA ARG A 14 5.18 4.17 8.00
C ARG A 14 5.67 4.01 6.56
N ARG A 15 6.87 4.46 6.24
CA ARG A 15 7.46 4.31 4.89
C ARG A 15 7.69 2.84 4.57
N GLU A 16 8.37 2.12 5.46
CA GLU A 16 8.66 0.69 5.30
C GLU A 16 7.38 -0.14 5.12
N PHE A 17 6.36 0.13 5.95
CA PHE A 17 5.05 -0.50 5.81
C PHE A 17 4.40 -0.21 4.45
N LEU A 18 4.43 1.04 3.98
CA LEU A 18 3.84 1.41 2.69
C LEU A 18 4.60 0.79 1.52
N GLU A 19 5.92 0.65 1.61
CA GLU A 19 6.72 -0.01 0.57
C GLU A 19 6.37 -1.50 0.47
N PHE A 20 6.28 -2.20 1.60
CA PHE A 20 5.81 -3.58 1.64
C PHE A 20 4.39 -3.71 1.07
N ALA A 21 3.45 -2.87 1.52
CA ALA A 21 2.08 -2.90 1.03
C ALA A 21 1.97 -2.59 -0.48
N ARG A 22 2.84 -1.73 -1.02
CA ARG A 22 2.90 -1.44 -2.48
C ARG A 22 3.43 -2.64 -3.26
N TRP A 23 4.43 -3.34 -2.74
CA TRP A 23 4.92 -4.56 -3.37
C TRP A 23 3.83 -5.64 -3.44
N GLU A 24 3.09 -5.84 -2.34
CA GLU A 24 1.93 -6.72 -2.30
C GLU A 24 0.82 -6.28 -3.27
N ALA A 25 0.55 -4.98 -3.36
CA ALA A 25 -0.41 -4.44 -4.32
C ALA A 25 -0.05 -4.82 -5.77
N ILE A 26 1.23 -4.72 -6.16
CA ILE A 26 1.69 -5.14 -7.49
C ILE A 26 1.52 -6.65 -7.67
N ARG A 27 1.86 -7.47 -6.65
CA ARG A 27 1.68 -8.93 -6.70
C ARG A 27 0.21 -9.30 -6.94
N ILE A 28 -0.71 -8.70 -6.19
CA ILE A 28 -2.16 -8.94 -6.31
C ILE A 28 -2.67 -8.46 -7.67
N TRP A 29 -2.22 -7.28 -8.13
CA TRP A 29 -2.58 -6.75 -9.44
C TRP A 29 -2.15 -7.68 -10.58
N LYS A 30 -0.95 -8.26 -10.53
CA LYS A 30 -0.49 -9.24 -11.54
C LYS A 30 -1.39 -10.47 -11.63
N GLN A 31 -2.09 -10.82 -10.55
CA GLN A 31 -2.98 -11.99 -10.50
C GLN A 31 -4.42 -11.65 -10.91
N LYS A 32 -4.94 -10.49 -10.49
CA LYS A 32 -6.38 -10.15 -10.60
C LYS A 32 -6.67 -9.06 -11.65
N GLY A 33 -5.66 -8.35 -12.14
CA GLY A 33 -5.84 -7.10 -12.86
C GLY A 33 -6.14 -5.97 -11.89
N ASN A 34 -7.22 -5.22 -12.09
CA ASN A 34 -7.54 -4.06 -11.26
C ASN A 34 -7.78 -4.44 -9.79
N ILE A 35 -7.29 -3.62 -8.86
CA ILE A 35 -7.35 -3.90 -7.42
C ILE A 35 -7.87 -2.73 -6.60
N THR A 36 -8.32 -3.00 -5.39
CA THR A 36 -8.73 -2.00 -4.40
C THR A 36 -7.79 -2.03 -3.20
N VAL A 37 -7.92 -1.05 -2.31
CA VAL A 37 -7.22 -1.08 -1.01
C VAL A 37 -7.70 -2.23 -0.11
N ASP A 38 -8.92 -2.75 -0.34
CA ASP A 38 -9.45 -3.87 0.42
C ASP A 38 -8.77 -5.19 0.04
N ASP A 39 -8.44 -5.37 -1.25
CA ASP A 39 -7.67 -6.53 -1.72
C ASP A 39 -6.31 -6.60 -1.01
N VAL A 40 -5.61 -5.46 -0.90
CA VAL A 40 -4.30 -5.42 -0.23
C VAL A 40 -4.43 -5.63 1.27
N ARG A 41 -5.49 -5.10 1.90
CA ARG A 41 -5.77 -5.30 3.33
C ARG A 41 -6.17 -6.73 3.68
N ALA A 42 -6.62 -7.52 2.72
CA ALA A 42 -6.89 -8.94 2.93
C ALA A 42 -5.59 -9.75 3.08
N GLU A 43 -4.52 -9.33 2.40
CA GLU A 43 -3.22 -10.01 2.38
C GLU A 43 -2.23 -9.42 3.41
N VAL A 44 -2.35 -8.12 3.70
CA VAL A 44 -1.40 -7.37 4.53
C VAL A 44 -2.08 -6.86 5.80
N SER A 45 -1.64 -7.41 6.93
CA SER A 45 -2.03 -6.93 8.26
C SER A 45 -1.38 -5.58 8.57
N THR A 46 -2.16 -4.67 9.15
CA THR A 46 -1.60 -3.38 9.62
C THR A 46 -0.92 -3.61 10.98
N PRO A 47 0.38 -3.31 11.14
CA PRO A 47 1.04 -3.38 12.44
C PRO A 47 0.33 -2.50 13.48
N SER A 48 0.32 -2.93 14.74
CA SER A 48 -0.40 -2.22 15.82
C SER A 48 0.11 -0.81 16.10
N ASP A 49 1.37 -0.53 15.74
CA ASP A 49 2.03 0.76 15.88
C ASP A 49 1.88 1.67 14.65
N ILE A 50 1.15 1.21 13.62
CA ILE A 50 0.87 1.98 12.39
C ILE A 50 -0.58 2.43 12.36
N ASN A 51 -0.79 3.74 12.18
CA ASN A 51 -2.12 4.29 12.02
C ASN A 51 -2.74 3.87 10.66
N PRO A 52 -3.92 3.21 10.63
CA PRO A 52 -4.57 2.77 9.39
C PRO A 52 -4.94 3.87 8.39
N VAL A 53 -4.84 5.14 8.76
CA VAL A 53 -4.99 6.26 7.80
C VAL A 53 -3.88 6.24 6.74
N CYS A 54 -2.74 5.58 7.00
CA CYS A 54 -1.65 5.48 6.02
C CYS A 54 -2.06 4.77 4.73
N TRP A 55 -3.05 3.88 4.76
CA TRP A 55 -3.56 3.15 3.60
C TRP A 55 -3.99 4.06 2.44
N GLY A 56 -4.44 5.29 2.73
CA GLY A 56 -4.77 6.27 1.68
C GLY A 56 -3.58 6.70 0.82
N ALA A 57 -2.34 6.50 1.29
CA ALA A 57 -1.12 6.81 0.56
C ALA A 57 -0.60 5.65 -0.30
N LEU A 58 -1.26 4.48 -0.26
CA LEU A 58 -0.84 3.27 -0.95
C LEU A 58 -0.63 3.53 -2.46
N PHE A 59 -1.66 4.08 -3.12
CA PHE A 59 -1.69 4.35 -4.56
C PHE A 59 -1.21 5.75 -4.95
N ASN A 60 -0.76 6.57 -4.00
CA ASN A 60 -0.30 7.94 -4.24
C ASN A 60 1.15 8.02 -4.77
N SER A 61 1.61 7.04 -5.55
CA SER A 61 2.99 6.99 -6.07
C SER A 61 3.15 7.48 -7.51
N GLY A 62 2.03 7.75 -8.20
CA GLY A 62 2.00 8.06 -9.63
C GLY A 62 2.10 6.82 -10.54
N ASP A 63 2.27 5.62 -9.96
CA ASP A 63 2.35 4.35 -10.70
C ASP A 63 0.99 3.68 -10.87
N TRP A 64 -0.06 4.30 -10.35
CA TRP A 64 -1.42 3.78 -10.31
C TRP A 64 -2.39 4.79 -10.90
N GLU A 65 -3.31 4.28 -11.71
CA GLU A 65 -4.43 5.03 -12.26
C GLU A 65 -5.73 4.53 -11.62
N CYS A 66 -6.55 5.45 -11.11
CA CYS A 66 -7.88 5.12 -10.60
C CYS A 66 -8.84 4.96 -11.77
N VAL A 67 -9.30 3.74 -12.01
CA VAL A 67 -10.18 3.39 -13.15
C VAL A 67 -11.66 3.38 -12.78
N GLY A 68 -12.00 3.65 -11.51
CA GLY A 68 -13.38 3.72 -11.04
C GLY A 68 -13.49 3.52 -9.54
N TYR A 69 -14.71 3.35 -9.06
CA TYR A 69 -15.00 3.10 -7.66
C TYR A 69 -15.93 1.89 -7.51
N VAL A 70 -15.68 1.10 -6.47
CA VAL A 70 -16.51 -0.04 -6.09
C VAL A 70 -16.90 0.08 -4.62
N LYS A 71 -17.93 -0.63 -4.17
CA LYS A 71 -18.25 -0.67 -2.74
C LYS A 71 -17.20 -1.49 -2.00
N THR A 72 -16.73 -0.98 -0.86
CA THR A 72 -15.84 -1.73 0.04
C THR A 72 -16.50 -3.05 0.46
N THR A 73 -15.69 -4.10 0.55
CA THR A 73 -16.11 -5.39 1.08
C THR A 73 -15.98 -5.45 2.61
N ARG A 74 -15.34 -4.45 3.22
CA ARG A 74 -15.14 -4.37 4.67
C ARG A 74 -16.41 -3.92 5.37
N GLN A 75 -16.93 -4.78 6.26
CA GLN A 75 -18.14 -4.48 7.04
C GLN A 75 -18.02 -3.17 7.85
N VAL A 76 -16.85 -2.92 8.44
CA VAL A 76 -16.57 -1.71 9.24
C VAL A 76 -16.62 -0.41 8.44
N ALA A 77 -16.59 -0.48 7.10
CA ALA A 77 -16.58 0.68 6.23
C ALA A 77 -17.97 1.00 5.66
N HIS A 78 -19.03 0.30 6.10
CA HIS A 78 -20.44 0.58 5.77
C HIS A 78 -20.73 0.72 4.27
N GLY A 79 -20.04 -0.06 3.42
CA GLY A 79 -20.25 -0.02 1.97
C GLY A 79 -19.79 1.28 1.30
N ARG A 80 -18.96 2.11 1.98
CA ARG A 80 -18.36 3.31 1.37
C ARG A 80 -17.61 2.96 0.08
N PRO A 81 -17.61 3.85 -0.92
CA PRO A 81 -16.87 3.64 -2.15
C PRO A 81 -15.36 3.62 -1.88
N VAL A 82 -14.67 2.67 -2.51
CA VAL A 82 -13.21 2.54 -2.56
C VAL A 82 -12.76 2.60 -4.01
N GLY A 83 -11.63 3.27 -4.26
CA GLY A 83 -11.06 3.35 -5.60
C GLY A 83 -10.62 1.97 -6.10
N CYS A 84 -10.86 1.73 -7.38
CA CYS A 84 -10.35 0.60 -8.14
C CYS A 84 -9.19 1.10 -9.01
N TRP A 85 -8.03 0.44 -8.90
CA TRP A 85 -6.76 0.93 -9.40
C TRP A 85 -6.11 -0.05 -10.36
N LYS A 86 -5.49 0.50 -11.41
CA LYS A 86 -4.69 -0.21 -12.39
C LYS A 86 -3.24 0.27 -12.29
N TYR A 87 -2.28 -0.65 -12.35
CA TYR A 87 -0.86 -0.30 -12.43
C TYR A 87 -0.52 0.23 -13.83
N ILE A 88 0.12 1.39 -13.90
CA ILE A 88 0.56 2.04 -15.15
C ILE A 88 2.09 2.11 -15.28
N GLY A 89 2.85 1.74 -14.23
CA GLY A 89 4.27 1.42 -14.36
C GLY A 89 5.20 2.58 -14.69
N ASN A 90 4.95 3.77 -14.12
CA ASN A 90 5.84 4.92 -14.29
C ASN A 90 7.20 4.76 -13.58
N LYS A 91 7.35 3.81 -12.65
CA LYS A 91 8.61 3.42 -12.02
C LYS A 91 8.93 1.94 -12.21
N PRO A 92 10.23 1.57 -12.32
CA PRO A 92 10.63 0.17 -12.33
C PRO A 92 10.17 -0.52 -11.05
N ILE A 93 9.65 -1.74 -11.21
CA ILE A 93 9.21 -2.58 -10.09
C ILE A 93 10.47 -3.01 -9.34
N TYR A 94 10.81 -2.33 -8.25
CA TYR A 94 11.92 -2.74 -7.40
C TYR A 94 11.66 -4.16 -6.87
N ASN A 95 12.61 -5.06 -7.10
CA ASN A 95 12.61 -6.35 -6.43
C ASN A 95 12.97 -6.11 -4.96
N LEU A 96 11.97 -6.09 -4.08
CA LEU A 96 12.22 -6.35 -2.66
C LEU A 96 12.63 -7.82 -2.58
N SER A 97 13.90 -8.08 -2.26
CA SER A 97 14.29 -9.44 -1.90
C SER A 97 13.45 -9.90 -0.69
N PRO A 98 13.22 -11.21 -0.51
CA PRO A 98 12.58 -11.74 0.70
C PRO A 98 13.29 -11.33 2.01
N SER A 99 14.52 -10.82 1.91
CA SER A 99 15.35 -10.32 3.01
C SER A 99 15.32 -8.80 3.21
N GLY A 100 14.49 -8.05 2.47
CA GLY A 100 14.37 -6.59 2.62
C GLY A 100 15.57 -5.79 2.06
N GLN A 101 16.40 -6.40 1.21
CA GLN A 101 17.45 -5.68 0.49
C GLN A 101 16.94 -5.23 -0.88
N ILE A 102 17.15 -3.95 -1.19
CA ILE A 102 16.83 -3.35 -2.48
C ILE A 102 17.95 -3.73 -3.46
N GLY A 103 17.64 -4.61 -4.41
CA GLY A 103 18.54 -4.93 -5.53
C GLY A 103 18.19 -4.09 -6.76
N PHE A 104 19.20 -3.46 -7.38
CA PHE A 104 19.08 -2.82 -8.69
C PHE A 104 19.35 -3.85 -9.79
N THR A 105 18.45 -3.95 -10.78
CA THR A 105 18.74 -4.54 -12.10
C THR A 105 18.59 -3.46 -13.14
#